data_AF-A0A4Q3JAM2-F1
#
_entry.id   AF-A0A4Q3JAM2-F1
#
_cell.length_a   1.000
_cell.length_b   1.000
_cell.length_c   1.000
_cell.angle_alpha   90.00
_cell.angle_beta   90.00
_cell.angle_gamma   90.00
#
_symmetry.space_group_name_H-M   'P 1'
#
loop_
_entity.id
_entity.type
_entity.pdbx_description
1 polymer ?
#
loop_
_entity_poly.entity_id
_entity_poly.type
_entity_poly.pdbx_seq_one_letter_code
_entity_poly.pdbx_strand_id
1 'polypeptide(L)'
;QAFGITLPRDKGFDTMAALEAAERGEIDAAVIMGGNLWGATPDTGFASRAMGAIGFKLFLTTTLNRGHVHGLGDGEAMILPVTARDEEWSPTTQESMFNFVRLSDGGIERLDNVRPETVILSDLAQRLLPGSLIPFERFKEHSQVREAIAKIVPGMEELADIDVAKREFHIKHRLLHTPEFGTPDGKAHFVVTPVPRPATDLMLATVRSEGQFNTIIYEEHDTYRNGAGRDAIFLNREDMATHGVAEGQRIAVASDTGRYEGKAMAFDLPRGSALAYFPEANVLVGTAVDPRSKTPAFKSVPVRIQLH
;
A
#
# COMPACT_ATOMS: atom_id res chain seq x y z
N GLN A 1 27.05 5.74 11.25
CA GLN A 1 27.99 5.46 12.38
C GLN A 1 28.01 3.97 12.73
N ALA A 2 26.87 3.31 12.99
CA ALA A 2 26.81 1.90 13.39
C ALA A 2 27.58 0.88 12.50
N PHE A 3 27.67 1.14 11.19
CA PHE A 3 28.34 0.23 10.22
C PHE A 3 29.54 0.86 9.49
N GLY A 4 30.02 2.03 9.92
CA GLY A 4 31.19 2.67 9.29
C GLY A 4 31.01 3.12 7.82
N ILE A 5 29.80 3.10 7.27
CA ILE A 5 29.51 3.52 5.90
C ILE A 5 28.94 4.95 5.83
N THR A 6 29.11 5.58 4.67
CA THR A 6 28.45 6.84 4.28
C THR A 6 27.40 6.54 3.22
N LEU A 7 26.16 6.94 3.46
CA LEU A 7 25.05 6.80 2.52
C LEU A 7 24.72 8.17 1.91
N PRO A 8 24.15 8.20 0.68
CA PRO A 8 23.61 9.44 0.10
C PRO A 8 22.61 10.11 1.06
N ARG A 9 22.59 11.44 1.05
CA ARG A 9 21.64 12.24 1.84
C ARG A 9 20.53 12.84 0.99
N ASP A 10 20.58 12.61 -0.32
CA ASP A 10 19.56 13.06 -1.25
C ASP A 10 18.24 12.38 -0.95
N LYS A 11 17.15 13.13 -1.14
CA LYS A 11 15.81 12.60 -0.91
C LYS A 11 15.46 11.62 -2.03
N GLY A 12 15.15 10.38 -1.65
CA GLY A 12 14.59 9.39 -2.57
C GLY A 12 13.17 9.73 -3.03
N PHE A 13 12.68 8.99 -4.01
CA PHE A 13 11.31 9.13 -4.51
C PHE A 13 10.29 8.62 -3.48
N ASP A 14 9.15 9.31 -3.38
CA ASP A 14 7.92 8.70 -2.87
C ASP A 14 7.29 7.78 -3.95
N THR A 15 6.28 6.99 -3.59
CA THR A 15 5.69 5.99 -4.49
C THR A 15 5.21 6.56 -5.82
N MET A 16 4.53 7.71 -5.80
CA MET A 16 4.02 8.32 -7.04
C MET A 16 5.15 8.93 -7.85
N ALA A 17 6.08 9.63 -7.21
CA ALA A 17 7.26 10.16 -7.88
C ALA A 17 8.11 9.05 -8.53
N ALA A 18 8.22 7.87 -7.90
CA ALA A 18 8.93 6.73 -8.46
C ALA A 18 8.23 6.17 -9.70
N LEU A 19 6.91 6.06 -9.68
CA LEU A 19 6.14 5.60 -10.84
C LEU A 19 6.15 6.62 -11.98
N GLU A 20 6.10 7.92 -11.68
CA GLU A 20 6.26 8.97 -12.68
C GLU A 20 7.67 8.94 -13.32
N ALA A 21 8.71 8.73 -12.51
CA ALA A 21 10.08 8.55 -12.99
C ALA A 21 10.21 7.28 -13.86
N ALA A 22 9.58 6.18 -13.45
CA ALA A 22 9.52 4.97 -14.24
C ALA A 22 8.83 5.19 -15.60
N GLU A 23 7.68 5.87 -15.64
CA GLU A 23 6.97 6.19 -16.90
C GLU A 23 7.83 7.06 -17.83
N ARG A 24 8.69 7.94 -17.27
CA ARG A 24 9.68 8.72 -18.04
C ARG A 24 10.92 7.93 -18.47
N GLY A 25 11.02 6.65 -18.11
CA GLY A 25 12.17 5.80 -18.41
C GLY A 25 13.41 6.08 -17.55
N GLU A 26 13.23 6.66 -16.36
CA GLU A 26 14.34 6.99 -15.43
C GLU A 26 14.65 5.85 -14.45
N ILE A 27 13.93 4.72 -14.53
CA ILE A 27 14.13 3.55 -13.67
C ILE A 27 14.31 2.32 -14.54
N ASP A 28 15.55 1.84 -14.64
CA ASP A 28 15.90 0.65 -15.42
C ASP A 28 15.51 -0.66 -14.71
N ALA A 29 15.60 -0.67 -13.38
CA ALA A 29 15.35 -1.86 -12.56
C ALA A 29 14.63 -1.53 -11.25
N ALA A 30 13.73 -2.42 -10.83
CA ALA A 30 13.02 -2.30 -9.56
C ALA A 30 13.00 -3.62 -8.78
N VAL A 31 13.26 -3.53 -7.47
CA VAL A 31 13.00 -4.62 -6.52
C VAL A 31 11.69 -4.31 -5.80
N ILE A 32 10.66 -5.10 -6.07
CA ILE A 32 9.30 -4.90 -5.57
C ILE A 32 9.01 -6.01 -4.56
N MET A 33 9.00 -5.63 -3.29
CA MET A 33 8.86 -6.55 -2.17
C MET A 33 7.47 -6.44 -1.56
N GLY A 34 6.73 -7.56 -1.64
CA GLY A 34 5.37 -7.64 -1.18
C GLY A 34 4.37 -6.77 -1.95
N GLY A 35 3.10 -7.06 -1.74
CA GLY A 35 2.00 -6.25 -2.26
C GLY A 35 1.78 -6.33 -3.77
N ASN A 36 0.92 -5.44 -4.24
CA ASN A 36 0.51 -5.31 -5.63
C ASN A 36 0.53 -3.82 -5.98
N LEU A 37 1.70 -3.30 -6.32
CA LEU A 37 1.91 -1.88 -6.61
C LEU A 37 0.98 -1.42 -7.74
N TRP A 38 0.87 -2.20 -8.82
CA TRP A 38 -0.03 -1.95 -9.94
C TRP A 38 -1.48 -1.74 -9.47
N GLY A 39 -2.01 -2.70 -8.71
CA GLY A 39 -3.40 -2.67 -8.25
C GLY A 39 -3.65 -1.65 -7.14
N ALA A 40 -2.61 -1.21 -6.43
CA ALA A 40 -2.72 -0.19 -5.38
C ALA A 40 -2.57 1.25 -5.91
N THR A 41 -2.12 1.42 -7.15
CA THR A 41 -1.86 2.72 -7.76
C THR A 41 -3.15 3.30 -8.36
N PRO A 42 -3.45 4.60 -8.18
CA PRO A 42 -4.56 5.25 -8.88
C PRO A 42 -4.28 5.31 -10.38
N ASP A 43 -5.29 5.48 -11.22
CA ASP A 43 -5.17 5.45 -12.68
C ASP A 43 -4.50 4.15 -13.14
N THR A 44 -5.33 3.12 -13.32
CA THR A 44 -4.88 1.80 -13.80
C THR A 44 -4.09 1.90 -15.12
N GLY A 45 -4.39 2.89 -15.97
CA GLY A 45 -3.66 3.14 -17.21
C GLY A 45 -2.25 3.64 -16.95
N PHE A 46 -2.10 4.66 -16.11
CA PHE A 46 -0.81 5.16 -15.63
C PHE A 46 -0.01 4.06 -14.94
N ALA A 47 -0.60 3.32 -14.01
CA ALA A 47 0.07 2.22 -13.31
C ALA A 47 0.65 1.17 -14.28
N SER A 48 -0.10 0.84 -15.34
CA SER A 48 0.33 -0.09 -16.38
C SER A 48 1.51 0.46 -17.20
N ARG A 49 1.44 1.73 -17.62
CA ARG A 49 2.52 2.38 -18.40
C ARG A 49 3.79 2.54 -17.56
N ALA A 50 3.66 3.06 -16.34
CA ALA A 50 4.76 3.28 -15.41
C ALA A 50 5.50 1.97 -15.09
N MET A 51 4.79 0.91 -14.69
CA MET A 51 5.44 -0.37 -14.39
C MET A 51 5.94 -1.08 -15.65
N GLY A 52 5.24 -0.94 -16.77
CA GLY A 52 5.65 -1.49 -18.06
C GLY A 52 6.92 -0.87 -18.61
N ALA A 53 7.22 0.38 -18.27
CA ALA A 53 8.44 1.08 -18.70
C ALA A 53 9.71 0.66 -17.95
N ILE A 54 9.60 -0.05 -16.81
CA ILE A 54 10.75 -0.55 -16.05
C ILE A 54 11.33 -1.77 -16.78
N GLY A 55 12.58 -1.70 -17.20
CA GLY A 55 13.24 -2.76 -17.98
C GLY A 55 13.29 -4.11 -17.26
N PHE A 56 13.69 -4.12 -16.00
CA PHE A 56 13.78 -5.34 -15.19
C PHE A 56 13.07 -5.20 -13.83
N LYS A 57 12.21 -6.15 -13.49
CA LYS A 57 11.45 -6.15 -12.23
C LYS A 57 11.72 -7.44 -11.47
N LEU A 58 12.28 -7.33 -10.27
CA LEU A 58 12.42 -8.43 -9.32
C LEU A 58 11.28 -8.35 -8.30
N PHE A 59 10.39 -9.34 -8.30
CA PHE A 59 9.34 -9.47 -7.31
C PHE A 59 9.72 -10.46 -6.22
N LEU A 60 9.58 -10.05 -4.96
CA LEU A 60 9.61 -10.91 -3.78
C LEU A 60 8.16 -11.03 -3.30
N THR A 61 7.53 -12.18 -3.49
CA THR A 61 6.08 -12.30 -3.28
C THR A 61 5.67 -13.64 -2.68
N THR A 62 4.67 -13.62 -1.81
CA THR A 62 4.07 -14.84 -1.24
C THR A 62 3.03 -15.45 -2.17
N THR A 63 2.35 -14.62 -2.97
CA THR A 63 1.28 -15.04 -3.88
C THR A 63 1.29 -14.22 -5.16
N LEU A 64 1.06 -14.86 -6.30
CA LEU A 64 0.89 -14.15 -7.56
C LEU A 64 -0.29 -13.17 -7.49
N ASN A 65 -0.09 -11.96 -8.00
CA ASN A 65 -1.13 -10.95 -8.10
C ASN A 65 -1.15 -10.32 -9.49
N ARG A 66 -2.18 -9.51 -9.74
CA ARG A 66 -2.46 -8.84 -11.01
C ARG A 66 -1.28 -7.98 -11.53
N GLY A 67 -0.48 -7.41 -10.64
CA GLY A 67 0.66 -6.58 -11.02
C GLY A 67 1.79 -7.33 -11.72
N HIS A 68 1.96 -8.63 -11.48
CA HIS A 68 2.97 -9.44 -12.17
C HIS A 68 2.70 -9.59 -13.67
N VAL A 69 1.43 -9.44 -14.09
CA VAL A 69 1.01 -9.59 -15.48
C VAL A 69 0.74 -8.22 -16.11
N HIS A 70 -0.10 -7.40 -15.48
CA HIS A 70 -0.52 -6.13 -16.07
C HIS A 70 0.56 -5.04 -16.01
N GLY A 71 1.53 -5.17 -15.10
CA GLY A 71 2.69 -4.26 -15.01
C GLY A 71 3.93 -4.76 -15.77
N LEU A 72 3.82 -5.84 -16.55
CA LEU A 72 4.98 -6.44 -17.23
C LEU A 72 5.52 -5.54 -18.34
N GLY A 73 4.65 -5.04 -19.22
CA GLY A 73 5.04 -4.30 -20.43
C GLY A 73 5.89 -5.16 -21.36
N ASP A 74 6.90 -4.55 -21.98
CA ASP A 74 7.89 -5.22 -22.83
C ASP A 74 9.16 -5.66 -22.06
N GLY A 75 9.20 -5.39 -20.75
CA GLY A 75 10.33 -5.71 -19.88
C GLY A 75 10.32 -7.13 -19.33
N GLU A 76 11.31 -7.44 -18.51
CA GLU A 76 11.46 -8.74 -17.87
C GLU A 76 10.99 -8.69 -16.41
N ALA A 77 10.35 -9.77 -15.96
CA ALA A 77 9.98 -9.96 -14.56
C ALA A 77 10.53 -11.29 -14.03
N MET A 78 11.28 -11.22 -12.93
CA MET A 78 11.68 -12.37 -12.15
C MET A 78 10.88 -12.39 -10.85
N ILE A 79 10.23 -13.51 -10.55
CA ILE A 79 9.46 -13.67 -9.33
C ILE A 79 10.17 -14.70 -8.46
N LEU A 80 10.62 -14.26 -7.28
CA LEU A 80 11.17 -15.12 -6.25
C LEU A 80 10.09 -15.35 -5.18
N PRO A 81 9.64 -16.60 -4.99
CA PRO A 81 8.66 -16.91 -3.97
C PRO A 81 9.30 -16.79 -2.59
N VAL A 82 8.62 -16.10 -1.67
CA VAL A 82 9.10 -15.86 -0.30
C VAL A 82 8.18 -16.50 0.73
N THR A 83 8.71 -16.71 1.94
CA THR A 83 7.95 -17.21 3.08
C THR A 83 6.80 -16.26 3.42
N ALA A 84 5.62 -16.78 3.72
CA ALA A 84 4.65 -16.02 4.49
C ALA A 84 5.14 -15.88 5.94
N ARG A 85 4.58 -14.93 6.70
CA ARG A 85 4.97 -14.68 8.10
C ARG A 85 5.08 -15.94 8.94
N ASP A 86 4.09 -16.83 8.85
CA ASP A 86 4.02 -18.01 9.68
C ASP A 86 5.02 -19.09 9.20
N GLU A 87 5.58 -18.95 7.99
CA GLU A 87 6.58 -19.84 7.38
C GLU A 87 8.04 -19.36 7.57
N GLU A 88 8.23 -18.26 8.29
CA GLU A 88 9.56 -17.72 8.55
C GLU A 88 10.43 -18.71 9.33
N TRP A 89 11.70 -18.83 8.90
CA TRP A 89 12.65 -19.79 9.48
C TRP A 89 13.13 -19.41 10.88
N SER A 90 12.96 -18.13 11.25
CA SER A 90 13.29 -17.61 12.58
C SER A 90 12.26 -16.56 13.00
N PRO A 91 12.04 -16.35 14.31
CA PRO A 91 11.04 -15.42 14.80
C PRO A 91 11.14 -14.02 14.20
N THR A 92 9.99 -13.47 13.80
CA THR A 92 9.84 -12.10 13.29
C THR A 92 9.18 -11.19 14.31
N THR A 93 9.19 -9.88 14.04
CA THR A 93 8.51 -8.88 14.87
C THR A 93 7.56 -8.03 14.05
N GLN A 94 6.44 -7.62 14.65
CA GLN A 94 5.42 -6.79 13.99
C GLN A 94 5.07 -5.59 14.86
N GLU A 95 5.06 -4.39 14.26
CA GLU A 95 4.45 -3.21 14.87
C GLU A 95 2.97 -3.15 14.48
N SER A 96 2.10 -3.03 15.47
CA SER A 96 0.67 -2.76 15.26
C SER A 96 0.39 -1.26 15.11
N MET A 97 -0.81 -0.92 14.63
CA MET A 97 -1.26 0.48 14.50
C MET A 97 -1.29 1.28 15.81
N PHE A 98 -1.13 0.62 16.96
CA PHE A 98 -1.13 1.23 18.29
C PHE A 98 0.29 1.38 18.87
N ASN A 99 1.31 1.43 18.00
CA ASN A 99 2.73 1.52 18.38
C ASN A 99 3.18 0.38 19.31
N PHE A 100 2.60 -0.81 19.14
CA PHE A 100 2.90 -1.98 19.97
C PHE A 100 3.61 -3.03 19.14
N VAL A 101 4.78 -3.46 19.60
CA VAL A 101 5.67 -4.42 18.93
C VAL A 101 5.46 -5.81 19.51
N ARG A 102 5.15 -6.76 18.64
CA ARG A 102 4.88 -8.16 18.97
C ARG A 102 5.91 -9.09 18.37
N LEU A 103 6.10 -10.25 19.01
CA LEU A 103 6.93 -11.33 18.49
C LEU A 103 6.05 -12.38 17.82
N SER A 104 6.51 -12.90 16.68
CA SER A 104 5.87 -14.01 15.96
C SER A 104 6.91 -15.09 15.74
N ASP A 105 6.73 -16.25 16.37
CA ASP A 105 7.73 -17.32 16.30
C ASP A 105 7.83 -17.97 14.90
N GLY A 106 6.78 -17.87 14.07
CA GLY A 106 6.74 -18.50 12.75
C GLY A 106 6.89 -20.02 12.82
N GLY A 107 7.52 -20.61 11.80
CA GLY A 107 8.01 -21.99 11.83
C GLY A 107 7.09 -23.09 11.30
N ILE A 108 6.00 -22.78 10.59
CA ILE A 108 5.30 -23.81 9.81
C ILE A 108 5.96 -23.98 8.43
N GLU A 109 6.02 -25.19 7.91
CA GLU A 109 6.52 -25.45 6.56
C GLU A 109 5.35 -25.87 5.67
N ARG A 110 4.95 -25.02 4.70
CA ARG A 110 3.92 -25.38 3.72
C ARG A 110 4.51 -25.63 2.34
N LEU A 111 5.56 -24.90 1.99
CA LEU A 111 6.29 -25.00 0.73
C LEU A 111 7.78 -25.19 1.02
N ASP A 112 8.45 -26.07 0.28
CA ASP A 112 9.87 -26.42 0.45
C ASP A 112 10.82 -25.54 -0.39
N ASN A 113 10.26 -24.68 -1.23
CA ASN A 113 10.98 -23.87 -2.21
C ASN A 113 10.91 -22.36 -1.97
N VAL A 114 10.41 -21.94 -0.81
CA VAL A 114 10.32 -20.52 -0.39
C VAL A 114 11.48 -20.14 0.53
N ARG A 115 11.91 -18.88 0.48
CA ARG A 115 12.98 -18.35 1.35
C ARG A 115 12.56 -17.00 1.97
N PRO A 116 13.00 -16.69 3.20
CA PRO A 116 12.82 -15.37 3.80
C PRO A 116 13.33 -14.24 2.91
N GLU A 117 12.62 -13.12 2.92
CA GLU A 117 13.02 -11.90 2.21
C GLU A 117 14.41 -11.45 2.66
N THR A 118 14.69 -11.52 3.96
CA THR A 118 15.99 -11.18 4.56
C THR A 118 17.14 -12.03 4.02
N VAL A 119 16.88 -13.31 3.77
CA VAL A 119 17.86 -14.24 3.20
C VAL A 119 18.18 -13.89 1.75
N ILE A 120 17.13 -13.68 0.94
CA ILE A 120 17.30 -13.34 -0.49
C ILE A 120 18.01 -11.98 -0.63
N LEU A 121 17.59 -10.97 0.12
CA LEU A 121 18.20 -9.64 0.09
C LEU A 121 19.66 -9.67 0.54
N SER A 122 20.00 -10.47 1.55
CA SER A 122 21.38 -10.63 2.02
C SER A 122 22.26 -11.34 0.98
N ASP A 123 21.74 -12.35 0.28
CA ASP A 123 22.44 -13.02 -0.82
C ASP A 123 22.68 -12.07 -2.00
N LEU A 124 21.67 -11.28 -2.38
CA LEU A 124 21.80 -10.27 -3.43
C LEU A 124 22.83 -9.21 -3.06
N ALA A 125 22.77 -8.67 -1.85
CA ALA A 125 23.68 -7.64 -1.39
C ALA A 125 25.14 -8.11 -1.38
N GLN A 126 25.42 -9.35 -0.98
CA GLN A 126 26.79 -9.90 -1.05
C GLN A 126 27.32 -10.02 -2.47
N ARG A 127 26.47 -10.38 -3.43
CA ARG A 127 26.86 -10.50 -4.84
C ARG A 127 27.06 -9.14 -5.49
N LEU A 128 26.19 -8.17 -5.18
CA LEU A 128 26.21 -6.85 -5.79
C LEU A 128 27.20 -5.89 -5.12
N LEU A 129 27.52 -6.10 -3.84
CA LEU A 129 28.36 -5.22 -3.02
C LEU A 129 29.49 -5.97 -2.30
N PRO A 130 30.40 -6.67 -3.02
CA PRO A 130 31.42 -7.55 -2.41
C PRO A 130 32.46 -6.83 -1.52
N GLY A 131 32.53 -5.49 -1.56
CA GLY A 131 33.41 -4.67 -0.71
C GLY A 131 32.67 -3.89 0.39
N SER A 132 31.38 -4.16 0.61
CA SER A 132 30.62 -3.44 1.64
C SER A 132 31.15 -3.76 3.04
N LEU A 133 31.25 -2.73 3.89
CA LEU A 133 31.52 -2.90 5.32
C LEU A 133 30.31 -3.43 6.09
N ILE A 134 29.13 -3.47 5.46
CA ILE A 134 27.94 -4.08 6.05
C ILE A 134 28.08 -5.61 5.98
N PRO A 135 27.99 -6.32 7.13
CA PRO A 135 28.08 -7.79 7.16
C PRO A 135 26.73 -8.41 6.76
N PHE A 136 26.34 -8.29 5.49
CA PHE A 136 25.02 -8.72 4.99
C PHE A 136 24.67 -10.17 5.33
N GLU A 137 25.64 -11.09 5.35
CA GLU A 137 25.42 -12.48 5.75
C GLU A 137 24.77 -12.61 7.13
N ARG A 138 25.10 -11.73 8.08
CA ARG A 138 24.50 -11.75 9.42
C ARG A 138 23.01 -11.42 9.38
N PHE A 139 22.55 -10.62 8.42
CA PHE A 139 21.16 -10.18 8.32
C PHE A 139 20.22 -11.22 7.73
N LYS A 140 20.72 -12.41 7.38
CA LYS A 140 19.87 -13.59 7.15
C LYS A 140 19.10 -14.00 8.40
N GLU A 141 19.65 -13.69 9.59
CA GLU A 141 19.02 -13.97 10.87
C GLU A 141 18.23 -12.75 11.36
N HIS A 142 16.93 -12.91 11.63
CA HIS A 142 16.07 -11.79 12.04
C HIS A 142 16.51 -11.12 13.36
N SER A 143 17.11 -11.88 14.27
CA SER A 143 17.67 -11.35 15.52
C SER A 143 18.77 -10.32 15.27
N GLN A 144 19.58 -10.50 14.22
CA GLN A 144 20.64 -9.58 13.84
C GLN A 144 20.09 -8.30 13.22
N VAL A 145 18.99 -8.40 12.47
CA VAL A 145 18.25 -7.22 11.97
C VAL A 145 17.67 -6.43 13.15
N ARG A 146 17.03 -7.11 14.11
CA ARG A 146 16.52 -6.48 15.35
C ARG A 146 17.61 -5.79 16.16
N GLU A 147 18.76 -6.43 16.34
CA GLU A 147 19.91 -5.84 17.04
C GLU A 147 20.38 -4.56 16.36
N ALA A 148 20.42 -4.53 15.02
CA ALA A 148 20.76 -3.33 14.26
C ALA A 148 19.71 -2.22 14.43
N ILE A 149 18.42 -2.55 14.35
CA ILE A 149 17.32 -1.59 14.56
C ILE A 149 17.40 -1.00 15.98
N ALA A 150 17.55 -1.84 17.00
CA ALA A 150 17.65 -1.42 18.40
C ALA A 150 18.80 -0.44 18.66
N LYS A 151 19.92 -0.58 17.93
CA LYS A 151 21.08 0.32 18.02
C LYS A 151 20.91 1.64 17.28
N ILE A 152 20.03 1.70 16.28
CA ILE A 152 19.96 2.81 15.33
C ILE A 152 18.68 3.64 15.52
N VAL A 153 17.56 3.01 15.83
CA VAL A 153 16.23 3.63 15.86
C VAL A 153 15.82 3.92 17.30
N PRO A 154 15.71 5.21 17.69
CA PRO A 154 15.29 5.57 19.04
C PRO A 154 13.91 5.00 19.41
N GLY A 155 13.80 4.47 20.62
CA GLY A 155 12.57 3.88 21.16
C GLY A 155 12.34 2.41 20.76
N MET A 156 13.27 1.80 20.02
CA MET A 156 13.23 0.39 19.61
C MET A 156 14.28 -0.47 20.35
N GLU A 157 14.85 0.03 21.45
CA GLU A 157 15.97 -0.66 22.12
C GLU A 157 15.58 -2.06 22.64
N GLU A 158 14.31 -2.23 23.02
CA GLU A 158 13.73 -3.49 23.50
C GLU A 158 13.63 -4.58 22.41
N LEU A 159 13.90 -4.26 21.13
CA LEU A 159 14.06 -5.29 20.09
C LEU A 159 15.31 -6.15 20.28
N ALA A 160 16.35 -5.66 20.96
CA ALA A 160 17.63 -6.34 21.05
C ALA A 160 17.55 -7.69 21.78
N ASP A 161 16.66 -7.81 22.77
CA ASP A 161 16.51 -9.00 23.61
C ASP A 161 15.07 -9.57 23.63
N ILE A 162 14.19 -9.09 22.75
CA ILE A 162 12.78 -9.53 22.69
C ILE A 162 12.62 -11.05 22.57
N ASP A 163 13.52 -11.73 21.87
CA ASP A 163 13.47 -13.19 21.70
C ASP A 163 13.74 -13.95 23.00
N VAL A 164 14.54 -13.36 23.89
CA VAL A 164 14.94 -13.94 25.18
C VAL A 164 13.94 -13.53 26.26
N ALA A 165 13.63 -12.23 26.32
CA ALA A 165 12.70 -11.68 27.30
C ALA A 165 11.25 -12.10 27.03
N LYS A 166 10.92 -12.45 25.77
CA LYS A 166 9.57 -12.73 25.26
C LYS A 166 8.55 -11.68 25.72
N ARG A 167 9.01 -10.42 25.77
CA ARG A 167 8.26 -9.28 26.27
C ARG A 167 8.00 -8.31 25.13
N GLU A 168 6.74 -8.23 24.76
CA GLU A 168 6.20 -7.25 23.82
C GLU A 168 6.14 -5.86 24.49
N PHE A 169 6.22 -4.80 23.70
CA PHE A 169 6.37 -3.45 24.23
C PHE A 169 5.68 -2.39 23.36
N HIS A 170 5.34 -1.26 23.98
CA HIS A 170 4.97 -0.05 23.25
C HIS A 170 6.24 0.75 22.91
N ILE A 171 6.34 1.23 21.67
CA ILE A 171 7.45 2.07 21.24
C ILE A 171 7.48 3.32 22.11
N LYS A 172 8.64 3.57 22.73
CA LYS A 172 8.82 4.70 23.64
C LYS A 172 8.50 6.02 22.93
N HIS A 173 7.96 6.97 23.68
CA HIS A 173 7.60 8.31 23.20
C HIS A 173 6.51 8.37 22.10
N ARG A 174 5.88 7.25 21.76
CA ARG A 174 4.73 7.22 20.83
C ARG A 174 3.38 7.05 21.51
N LEU A 175 3.39 6.54 22.74
CA LEU A 175 2.22 6.53 23.61
C LEU A 175 2.34 7.69 24.60
N LEU A 176 1.47 8.68 24.46
CA LEU A 176 1.48 9.89 25.27
C LEU A 176 0.35 9.82 26.30
N HIS A 177 0.71 9.68 27.57
CA HIS A 177 -0.24 9.75 28.69
C HIS A 177 -0.28 11.15 29.34
N THR A 178 0.70 11.99 29.02
CA THR A 178 0.83 13.39 29.43
C THR A 178 0.81 14.28 28.17
N PRO A 179 0.27 15.51 28.25
CA PRO A 179 0.19 16.43 27.11
C PRO A 179 1.54 17.09 26.82
N GLU A 180 2.52 16.28 26.45
CA GLU A 180 3.85 16.70 26.05
C GLU A 180 3.91 16.81 24.52
N PHE A 181 4.23 17.99 24.01
CA PHE A 181 4.26 18.24 22.58
C PHE A 181 5.68 18.51 22.11
N GLY A 182 6.12 17.82 21.05
CA GLY A 182 7.42 18.01 20.42
C GLY A 182 7.57 19.32 19.63
N THR A 183 6.69 20.30 19.85
CA THR A 183 6.78 21.63 19.25
C THR A 183 7.80 22.50 19.99
N PRO A 184 8.41 23.51 19.36
CA PRO A 184 9.40 24.37 20.02
C PRO A 184 8.89 25.09 21.28
N ASP A 185 7.57 25.32 21.39
CA ASP A 185 6.92 25.98 22.53
C ASP A 185 6.26 25.00 23.52
N GLY A 186 6.37 23.68 23.27
CA GLY A 186 5.81 22.64 24.12
C GLY A 186 4.27 22.57 24.13
N LYS A 187 3.59 23.17 23.14
CA LYS A 187 2.11 23.21 23.06
C LYS A 187 1.57 22.68 21.73
N ALA A 188 0.35 22.11 21.76
CA ALA A 188 -0.41 21.84 20.54
C ALA A 188 -0.78 23.15 19.82
N HIS A 189 -0.74 23.13 18.49
CA HIS A 189 -1.13 24.26 17.65
C HIS A 189 -2.46 23.97 16.96
N PHE A 190 -3.45 24.82 17.21
CA PHE A 190 -4.72 24.75 16.51
C PHE A 190 -4.56 25.31 15.10
N VAL A 191 -5.00 24.54 14.10
CA VAL A 191 -5.00 24.94 12.70
C VAL A 191 -6.42 24.90 12.17
N VAL A 192 -6.87 26.00 11.57
CA VAL A 192 -8.16 26.06 10.90
C VAL A 192 -7.96 25.62 9.45
N THR A 193 -8.66 24.56 9.06
CA THR A 193 -8.67 24.06 7.67
C THR A 193 -10.02 24.34 7.04
N PRO A 194 -10.09 25.06 5.91
CA PRO A 194 -11.35 25.30 5.22
C PRO A 194 -11.93 24.00 4.67
N VAL A 195 -13.26 23.85 4.73
CA VAL A 195 -13.95 22.73 4.09
C VAL A 195 -13.96 22.95 2.57
N PRO A 196 -13.45 22.00 1.77
CA PRO A 196 -13.46 22.14 0.33
C PRO A 196 -14.90 22.09 -0.22
N ARG A 197 -15.17 22.84 -1.29
CA ARG A 197 -16.43 22.72 -2.03
C ARG A 197 -16.34 21.53 -2.99
N PRO A 198 -17.44 20.77 -3.20
CA PRO A 198 -17.48 19.74 -4.23
C PRO A 198 -17.16 20.34 -5.60
N ALA A 199 -16.35 19.65 -6.40
CA ALA A 199 -16.00 20.10 -7.74
C ALA A 199 -17.12 19.83 -8.76
N THR A 200 -17.99 18.86 -8.45
CA THR A 200 -19.09 18.37 -9.29
C THR A 200 -20.28 17.97 -8.41
N ASP A 201 -21.40 17.63 -9.05
CA ASP A 201 -22.60 17.17 -8.35
C ASP A 201 -22.43 15.80 -7.68
N LEU A 202 -21.55 14.94 -8.21
CA LEU A 202 -21.23 13.63 -7.63
C LEU A 202 -19.74 13.52 -7.32
N MET A 203 -19.42 13.13 -6.08
CA MET A 203 -18.08 12.82 -5.59
C MET A 203 -17.99 11.34 -5.22
N LEU A 204 -17.04 10.63 -5.82
CA LEU A 204 -16.80 9.21 -5.59
C LEU A 204 -15.74 9.00 -4.49
N ALA A 205 -16.01 8.07 -3.59
CA ALA A 205 -14.98 7.46 -2.74
C ALA A 205 -14.82 5.98 -3.08
N THR A 206 -13.57 5.53 -3.25
CA THR A 206 -13.28 4.10 -3.40
C THR A 206 -13.20 3.42 -2.04
N VAL A 207 -13.76 2.23 -1.92
CA VAL A 207 -13.81 1.46 -0.66
C VAL A 207 -13.37 0.02 -0.87
N ARG A 208 -13.04 -0.67 0.23
CA ARG A 208 -12.84 -2.12 0.23
C ARG A 208 -14.15 -2.80 0.65
N SER A 209 -14.40 -4.00 0.12
CA SER A 209 -15.44 -4.88 0.66
C SER A 209 -14.97 -5.52 1.97
N GLU A 210 -15.88 -6.21 2.66
CA GLU A 210 -15.55 -6.97 3.87
C GLU A 210 -14.61 -8.15 3.55
N GLY A 211 -14.97 -8.99 2.58
CA GLY A 211 -14.16 -10.13 2.10
C GLY A 211 -12.94 -9.73 1.24
N GLN A 212 -12.26 -8.64 1.60
CA GLN A 212 -11.10 -8.11 0.88
C GLN A 212 -10.05 -7.58 1.85
N PHE A 213 -8.79 -7.90 1.58
CA PHE A 213 -7.65 -7.25 2.25
C PHE A 213 -6.76 -6.54 1.23
N ASN A 214 -6.79 -5.21 1.24
CA ASN A 214 -6.11 -4.39 0.24
C ASN A 214 -6.48 -4.83 -1.17
N THR A 215 -5.54 -5.30 -2.00
CA THR A 215 -5.78 -5.73 -3.38
C THR A 215 -6.08 -7.21 -3.51
N ILE A 216 -6.12 -7.96 -2.39
CA ILE A 216 -6.45 -9.38 -2.36
C ILE A 216 -7.96 -9.50 -2.11
N ILE A 217 -8.64 -10.13 -3.06
CA ILE A 217 -10.08 -10.38 -3.02
C ILE A 217 -10.28 -11.83 -2.56
N TYR A 218 -10.94 -12.01 -1.42
CA TYR A 218 -11.32 -13.33 -0.92
C TYR A 218 -12.75 -13.67 -1.31
N GLU A 219 -13.62 -12.66 -1.43
CA GLU A 219 -15.03 -12.81 -1.76
C GLU A 219 -15.47 -11.83 -2.86
N GLU A 220 -16.21 -12.34 -3.84
CA GLU A 220 -16.72 -11.56 -4.97
C GLU A 220 -17.99 -10.75 -4.64
N HIS A 221 -18.65 -11.04 -3.51
CA HIS A 221 -19.88 -10.38 -3.09
C HIS A 221 -19.74 -9.84 -1.66
N ASP A 222 -20.12 -8.58 -1.47
CA ASP A 222 -19.98 -7.89 -0.18
C ASP A 222 -21.24 -8.07 0.67
N THR A 223 -21.15 -8.93 1.69
CA THR A 223 -22.25 -9.20 2.62
C THR A 223 -22.69 -7.95 3.39
N TYR A 224 -21.80 -6.97 3.58
CA TYR A 224 -22.11 -5.72 4.28
C TYR A 224 -22.83 -4.71 3.40
N ARG A 225 -22.90 -4.94 2.08
CA ARG A 225 -23.54 -4.07 1.10
C ARG A 225 -24.56 -4.82 0.26
N ASN A 226 -25.41 -5.61 0.93
CA ASN A 226 -26.53 -6.33 0.33
C ASN A 226 -26.12 -7.36 -0.75
N GLY A 227 -24.95 -7.98 -0.59
CA GLY A 227 -24.43 -8.95 -1.56
C GLY A 227 -24.04 -8.30 -2.89
N ALA A 228 -23.67 -7.01 -2.87
CA ALA A 228 -23.19 -6.30 -4.04
C ALA A 228 -21.95 -6.99 -4.63
N GLY A 229 -21.94 -7.16 -5.95
CA GLY A 229 -20.76 -7.62 -6.68
C GLY A 229 -19.67 -6.55 -6.76
N ARG A 230 -18.47 -6.96 -7.12
CA ARG A 230 -17.30 -6.05 -7.31
C ARG A 230 -17.53 -4.93 -8.33
N ASP A 231 -18.45 -5.13 -9.27
CA ASP A 231 -18.82 -4.14 -10.30
C ASP A 231 -19.86 -3.11 -9.82
N ALA A 232 -20.22 -3.08 -8.53
CA ALA A 232 -21.22 -2.17 -8.00
C ALA A 232 -20.76 -0.71 -7.97
N ILE A 233 -21.69 0.17 -8.32
CA ILE A 233 -21.62 1.63 -8.19
C ILE A 233 -22.76 2.03 -7.25
N PHE A 234 -22.42 2.39 -6.03
CA PHE A 234 -23.39 2.75 -5.02
C PHE A 234 -23.76 4.21 -5.12
N LEU A 235 -25.06 4.50 -5.10
CA LEU A 235 -25.62 5.85 -5.21
C LEU A 235 -26.74 6.04 -4.19
N ASN A 236 -26.98 7.29 -3.80
CA ASN A 236 -28.21 7.65 -3.10
C ASN A 236 -29.43 7.47 -4.02
N ARG A 237 -30.59 7.07 -3.46
CA ARG A 237 -31.83 6.86 -4.24
C ARG A 237 -32.34 8.11 -4.95
N GLU A 238 -32.21 9.29 -4.34
CA GLU A 238 -32.63 10.55 -4.95
C GLU A 238 -31.69 10.99 -6.07
N ASP A 239 -30.39 10.72 -5.94
CA ASP A 239 -29.43 10.97 -7.02
C ASP A 239 -29.70 10.04 -8.20
N MET A 240 -29.98 8.75 -7.93
CA MET A 240 -30.43 7.81 -8.97
C MET A 240 -31.67 8.32 -9.70
N ALA A 241 -32.70 8.76 -8.97
CA ALA A 241 -33.91 9.33 -9.58
C ALA A 241 -33.62 10.59 -10.40
N THR A 242 -32.78 11.49 -9.88
CA THR A 242 -32.36 12.73 -10.55
C THR A 242 -31.63 12.45 -11.86
N HIS A 243 -30.81 11.39 -11.89
CA HIS A 243 -30.06 10.97 -13.07
C HIS A 243 -30.79 9.94 -13.95
N GLY A 244 -32.05 9.60 -13.64
CA GLY A 244 -32.83 8.63 -14.41
C GLY A 244 -32.25 7.20 -14.39
N VAL A 245 -31.58 6.82 -13.30
CA VAL A 245 -30.95 5.51 -13.11
C VAL A 245 -31.84 4.59 -12.29
N ALA A 246 -32.05 3.36 -12.77
CA ALA A 246 -32.77 2.31 -12.04
C ALA A 246 -31.83 1.40 -11.24
N GLU A 247 -32.37 0.77 -10.18
CA GLU A 247 -31.66 -0.26 -9.40
C GLU A 247 -31.20 -1.41 -10.32
N GLY A 248 -29.93 -1.79 -10.21
CA GLY A 248 -29.32 -2.86 -11.00
C GLY A 248 -28.99 -2.47 -12.46
N GLN A 249 -29.32 -1.25 -12.89
CA GLN A 249 -29.01 -0.79 -14.24
C GLN A 249 -27.50 -0.72 -14.45
N ARG A 250 -27.03 -1.23 -15.60
CA ARG A 250 -25.64 -1.01 -16.03
C ARG A 250 -25.48 0.46 -16.44
N ILE A 251 -24.57 1.16 -15.78
CA ILE A 251 -24.25 2.56 -16.05
C ILE A 251 -22.76 2.72 -16.25
N ALA A 252 -22.38 3.81 -16.91
CA ALA A 252 -21.01 4.28 -16.92
C ALA A 252 -20.85 5.49 -16.02
N VAL A 253 -19.73 5.54 -15.31
CA VAL A 253 -19.29 6.70 -14.55
C VAL A 253 -17.95 7.13 -15.11
N ALA A 254 -17.78 8.44 -15.32
CA ALA A 254 -16.56 9.01 -15.85
C ALA A 254 -15.99 10.08 -14.91
N SER A 255 -14.67 10.12 -14.81
CA SER A 255 -13.89 11.21 -14.25
C SER A 255 -13.03 11.85 -15.34
N ASP A 256 -12.20 12.83 -14.98
CA ASP A 256 -11.21 13.38 -15.91
C ASP A 256 -10.07 12.39 -16.23
N THR A 257 -9.97 11.29 -15.47
CA THR A 257 -8.95 10.26 -15.64
C THR A 257 -9.43 9.12 -16.53
N GLY A 258 -10.68 8.70 -16.39
CA GLY A 258 -11.16 7.54 -17.12
C GLY A 258 -12.64 7.26 -16.95
N ARG A 259 -13.05 6.09 -17.41
CA ARG A 259 -14.44 5.63 -17.44
C ARG A 259 -14.52 4.22 -16.85
N TYR A 260 -15.53 4.01 -16.03
CA TYR A 260 -15.82 2.74 -15.37
C TYR A 260 -17.26 2.34 -15.63
N GLU A 261 -17.49 1.09 -16.01
CA GLU A 261 -18.83 0.54 -16.19
C GLU A 261 -19.15 -0.42 -15.05
N GLY A 262 -20.35 -0.30 -14.51
CA GLY A 262 -20.78 -1.11 -13.37
C GLY A 262 -22.30 -1.13 -13.22
N LYS A 263 -22.77 -1.78 -12.17
CA LYS A 263 -24.20 -1.84 -11.83
C LYS A 263 -24.53 -0.80 -10.77
N ALA A 264 -25.50 0.06 -11.06
CA ALA A 264 -26.03 1.00 -10.09
C ALA A 264 -26.75 0.25 -8.96
N MET A 265 -26.41 0.55 -7.71
CA MET A 265 -27.08 0.00 -6.53
C MET A 265 -27.43 1.12 -5.56
N ALA A 266 -28.68 1.17 -5.11
CA ALA A 266 -29.06 2.11 -4.09
C ALA A 266 -28.40 1.76 -2.76
N PHE A 267 -27.79 2.76 -2.12
CA PHE A 267 -27.20 2.61 -0.80
C PHE A 267 -27.47 3.86 0.04
N ASP A 268 -27.41 3.71 1.37
CA ASP A 268 -27.61 4.82 2.30
C ASP A 268 -26.36 5.72 2.30
N LEU A 269 -26.31 6.62 1.32
CA LEU A 269 -25.25 7.60 1.12
C LEU A 269 -25.84 9.01 1.18
N PRO A 270 -25.08 10.00 1.67
CA PRO A 270 -25.43 11.40 1.47
C PRO A 270 -25.60 11.71 -0.01
N ARG A 271 -26.54 12.59 -0.34
CA ARG A 271 -26.72 13.10 -1.71
C ARG A 271 -25.43 13.71 -2.24
N GLY A 272 -25.17 13.54 -3.53
CA GLY A 272 -23.94 13.97 -4.18
C GLY A 272 -22.73 13.06 -3.92
N SER A 273 -22.94 11.88 -3.31
CA SER A 273 -21.88 10.91 -3.01
C SER A 273 -22.09 9.61 -3.76
N ALA A 274 -20.99 9.04 -4.24
CA ALA A 274 -20.96 7.71 -4.85
C ALA A 274 -19.90 6.84 -4.16
N LEU A 275 -20.08 5.52 -4.14
CA LEU A 275 -19.03 4.56 -3.79
C LEU A 275 -18.80 3.56 -4.91
N ALA A 276 -17.57 3.10 -5.04
CA ALA A 276 -17.21 1.95 -5.88
C ALA A 276 -16.03 1.21 -5.24
N TYR A 277 -15.84 -0.05 -5.61
CA TYR A 277 -14.79 -0.86 -5.00
C TYR A 277 -13.40 -0.53 -5.55
N PHE A 278 -12.44 -0.42 -4.64
CA PHE A 278 -11.01 -0.51 -4.93
C PHE A 278 -10.64 -2.00 -5.11
N PRO A 279 -9.78 -2.38 -6.06
CA PRO A 279 -9.07 -1.52 -7.01
C PRO A 279 -9.80 -1.29 -8.35
N GLU A 280 -10.99 -1.86 -8.55
CA GLU A 280 -11.74 -1.79 -9.82
C GLU A 280 -11.98 -0.35 -10.26
N ALA A 281 -12.31 0.53 -9.32
CA ALA A 281 -12.55 1.94 -9.57
C ALA A 281 -11.28 2.80 -9.72
N ASN A 282 -10.07 2.23 -9.64
CA ASN A 282 -8.82 3.02 -9.79
C ASN A 282 -8.72 3.71 -11.15
N VAL A 283 -9.37 3.18 -12.20
CA VAL A 283 -9.47 3.82 -13.52
C VAL A 283 -10.11 5.22 -13.46
N LEU A 284 -10.87 5.53 -12.41
CA LEU A 284 -11.47 6.85 -12.19
C LEU A 284 -10.59 7.78 -11.36
N VAL A 285 -9.64 7.25 -10.59
CA VAL A 285 -8.85 8.02 -9.63
C VAL A 285 -7.63 8.59 -10.33
N GLY A 286 -7.47 9.91 -10.33
CA GLY A 286 -6.29 10.56 -10.91
C GLY A 286 -5.01 10.41 -10.07
N THR A 287 -3.88 10.75 -10.66
CA THR A 287 -2.55 10.66 -10.04
C THR A 287 -2.19 11.85 -9.14
N ALA A 288 -3.04 12.89 -9.08
CA ALA A 288 -2.81 14.05 -8.23
C ALA A 288 -2.70 13.66 -6.74
N VAL A 289 -1.71 14.23 -6.07
CA VAL A 289 -1.37 13.90 -4.69
C VAL A 289 -1.41 15.11 -3.76
N ASP A 290 -1.69 14.87 -2.48
CA ASP A 290 -1.51 15.88 -1.44
C ASP A 290 -0.03 16.33 -1.39
N PRO A 291 0.27 17.64 -1.44
CA PRO A 291 1.64 18.13 -1.59
C PRO A 291 2.55 17.77 -0.41
N ARG A 292 1.98 17.54 0.78
CA ARG A 292 2.72 17.23 2.02
C ARG A 292 2.94 15.73 2.19
N SER A 293 1.87 14.94 2.12
CA SER A 293 1.89 13.49 2.37
C SER A 293 2.16 12.66 1.12
N LYS A 294 2.01 13.24 -0.07
CA LYS A 294 2.15 12.56 -1.36
C LYS A 294 1.11 11.44 -1.58
N THR A 295 0.00 11.50 -0.85
CA THR A 295 -1.09 10.51 -0.94
C THR A 295 -2.08 10.89 -2.06
N PRO A 296 -2.48 9.96 -2.95
CA PRO A 296 -3.52 10.21 -3.93
C PRO A 296 -4.94 10.33 -3.35
N ALA A 297 -5.83 11.03 -4.07
CA ALA A 297 -7.19 11.36 -3.62
C ALA A 297 -8.24 10.24 -3.84
N PHE A 298 -8.02 9.04 -3.32
CA PHE A 298 -8.94 7.89 -3.47
C PHE A 298 -10.36 8.07 -2.89
N LYS A 299 -10.58 9.09 -2.06
CA LYS A 299 -11.83 9.29 -1.29
C LYS A 299 -12.65 10.48 -1.74
N SER A 300 -12.19 11.20 -2.76
CA SER A 300 -12.85 12.41 -3.25
C SER A 300 -12.51 12.60 -4.72
N VAL A 301 -13.16 11.82 -5.58
CA VAL A 301 -12.97 11.85 -7.03
C VAL A 301 -14.21 12.47 -7.68
N PRO A 302 -14.09 13.61 -8.39
CA PRO A 302 -15.20 14.17 -9.14
C PRO A 302 -15.63 13.21 -10.25
N VAL A 303 -16.92 12.88 -10.31
CA VAL A 303 -17.45 11.95 -11.31
C VAL A 303 -18.77 12.42 -11.90
N ARG A 304 -19.11 11.87 -13.06
CA ARG A 304 -20.38 12.10 -13.77
C ARG A 304 -20.93 10.78 -14.27
N ILE A 305 -22.25 10.60 -14.13
CA ILE A 305 -22.95 9.46 -14.73
C ILE A 305 -23.10 9.72 -16.24
N GLN A 306 -22.75 8.72 -17.04
CA GLN A 306 -22.98 8.69 -18.48
C GLN A 306 -23.95 7.54 -18.76
N LEU A 307 -25.16 7.90 -19.22
CA LEU A 307 -26.13 6.93 -19.70
C LEU A 307 -25.79 6.55 -21.14
N HIS A 308 -26.03 5.29 -21.47
CA HIS A 308 -25.95 4.78 -22.84
C HIS A 308 -27.13 5.26 -23.68
#